data_AF-A0A959IFA5-F1
#
_entry.id   AF-A0A959IFA5-F1
#
_cell.length_a   1.000
_cell.length_b   1.000
_cell.length_c   1.000
_cell.angle_alpha   90.00
_cell.angle_beta   90.00
_cell.angle_gamma   90.00
#
_symmetry.space_group_name_H-M   'P 1'
#
loop_
_entity.id
_entity.type
_entity.pdbx_description
1 polymer ?
#
loop_
_entity_poly.entity_id
_entity_poly.type
_entity_poly.pdbx_seq_one_letter_code
_entity_poly.pdbx_strand_id
1 'polypeptide(L)' 'MDTKTDITPIEPGTLTAEQVEVARARRLEAMRLHEIEGNPLDAEDIAMFEMFERERWSHERRRAYILEQARQYAASQAAE' A
#
# COMPACT_ATOMS: atom_id res chain seq x y z
N MET A 1 4.35 2.49 -38.20
CA MET A 1 3.59 3.59 -37.53
C MET A 1 3.41 3.11 -36.11
N ASP A 2 4.50 3.18 -35.36
CA ASP A 2 4.63 2.49 -34.10
C ASP A 2 4.09 3.39 -33.00
N THR A 3 3.14 2.83 -32.26
CA THR A 3 2.37 3.48 -31.20
C THR A 3 3.32 4.15 -30.23
N LYS A 4 3.37 5.48 -30.27
CA LYS A 4 3.95 6.31 -29.22
C LYS A 4 3.24 5.93 -27.92
N THR A 5 3.91 5.11 -27.10
CA THR A 5 3.58 4.98 -25.69
C THR A 5 3.64 6.38 -25.11
N ASP A 6 2.48 6.90 -24.75
CA ASP A 6 2.34 8.18 -24.08
C ASP A 6 2.99 8.02 -22.70
N ILE A 7 4.30 8.31 -22.63
CA ILE A 7 5.05 8.26 -21.38
C ILE A 7 4.69 9.54 -20.63
N THR A 8 3.53 9.50 -19.98
CA THR A 8 3.16 10.52 -18.99
C THR A 8 4.29 10.56 -17.95
N PRO A 9 4.87 11.73 -17.65
CA PRO A 9 5.93 11.83 -16.64
C PRO A 9 5.38 11.34 -15.29
N ILE A 10 5.88 10.21 -14.81
CA ILE A 10 5.57 9.70 -13.48
C ILE A 10 6.45 10.48 -12.50
N GLU A 11 5.84 11.21 -11.57
CA GLU A 11 6.59 11.91 -10.53
C GLU A 11 7.39 10.88 -9.69
N PRO A 12 8.67 11.16 -9.37
CA PRO A 12 9.48 10.25 -8.56
C PRO A 12 8.81 10.07 -7.19
N GLY A 13 8.24 8.88 -6.97
CA GLY A 13 7.48 8.57 -5.75
C GLY A 13 6.01 8.21 -5.97
N THR A 14 5.53 8.20 -7.20
CA THR A 14 4.18 7.73 -7.55
C THR A 14 4.23 6.50 -8.45
N LEU A 15 3.26 5.59 -8.29
CA LEU A 15 3.11 4.41 -9.13
C LEU A 15 2.36 4.73 -10.43
N THR A 16 2.65 4.00 -11.49
CA THR A 16 1.82 3.98 -12.70
C THR A 16 0.49 3.25 -12.45
N ALA A 17 -0.50 3.43 -13.34
CA ALA A 17 -1.77 2.71 -13.23
C ALA A 17 -1.58 1.18 -13.26
N GLU A 18 -0.70 0.67 -14.12
CA GLU A 18 -0.36 -0.76 -14.17
C GLU A 18 0.26 -1.24 -12.84
N GLN A 19 1.17 -0.45 -12.26
CA GLN A 19 1.78 -0.77 -10.97
C GLN A 19 0.77 -0.74 -9.82
N VAL A 20 -0.26 0.11 -9.89
CA VAL A 20 -1.36 0.13 -8.91
C VAL A 20 -2.18 -1.15 -9.00
N GLU A 21 -2.51 -1.63 -10.19
CA GLU A 21 -3.23 -2.89 -10.36
C GLU A 21 -2.40 -4.09 -9.87
N VAL A 22 -1.09 -4.09 -10.14
CA VAL A 22 -0.18 -5.11 -9.58
C VAL A 22 -0.15 -5.04 -8.04
N ALA A 23 -0.11 -3.83 -7.47
CA ALA A 23 -0.14 -3.66 -6.01
C ALA A 23 -1.46 -4.16 -5.41
N ARG A 24 -2.59 -3.89 -6.07
CA ARG A 24 -3.92 -4.36 -5.67
C ARG A 24 -4.04 -5.87 -5.71
N ALA A 25 -3.55 -6.51 -6.77
CA ALA A 25 -3.52 -7.96 -6.87
C ALA A 25 -2.73 -8.60 -5.72
N ARG A 26 -1.55 -8.04 -5.41
CA ARG A 26 -0.71 -8.48 -4.28
C ARG A 26 -1.41 -8.31 -2.93
N ARG A 27 -2.12 -7.20 -2.71
CA ARG A 27 -2.91 -7.00 -1.48
C ARG A 27 -3.97 -8.07 -1.31
N LEU A 28 -4.75 -8.36 -2.36
CA LEU A 28 -5.82 -9.36 -2.30
C LEU A 28 -5.28 -10.78 -2.06
N GLU A 29 -4.12 -11.11 -2.63
CA GLU A 29 -3.44 -12.37 -2.36
C GLU A 29 -2.97 -12.45 -0.89
N ALA A 30 -2.30 -11.40 -0.41
CA ALA A 30 -1.85 -11.33 0.97
C ALA A 30 -3.01 -11.42 1.97
N MET A 31 -4.12 -10.72 1.73
CA MET A 31 -5.33 -10.79 2.55
C MET A 31 -5.84 -12.23 2.73
N ARG A 32 -5.87 -13.01 1.65
CA ARG A 32 -6.28 -14.43 1.71
C ARG A 32 -5.31 -15.28 2.51
N LEU A 33 -4.00 -15.05 2.36
CA LEU A 33 -2.99 -15.78 3.13
C LEU A 33 -3.13 -15.49 4.63
N HIS A 34 -3.30 -14.23 4.99
CA HIS A 34 -3.55 -13.77 6.35
C HIS A 34 -4.81 -14.39 6.97
N GLU A 35 -5.89 -14.50 6.20
CA GLU A 35 -7.12 -15.17 6.63
C GLU A 35 -6.88 -16.67 6.94
N ILE A 36 -6.13 -17.37 6.08
CA ILE A 36 -5.76 -18.79 6.30
C ILE A 36 -4.89 -18.94 7.56
N GLU A 37 -4.01 -17.98 7.83
CA GLU A 37 -3.13 -17.96 9.01
C GLU A 37 -3.85 -17.58 10.31
N GLY A 38 -5.17 -17.30 10.26
CA GLY A 38 -5.94 -16.86 11.42
C GLY A 38 -5.59 -15.44 11.89
N ASN A 39 -4.96 -14.65 11.02
CA ASN A 39 -4.61 -13.24 11.24
C ASN A 39 -5.27 -12.36 10.16
N PRO A 40 -6.61 -12.35 10.05
CA PRO A 40 -7.29 -11.55 9.05
C PRO A 40 -7.02 -10.06 9.30
N LEU A 41 -6.81 -9.30 8.22
CA LEU A 41 -6.74 -7.84 8.32
C LEU A 41 -8.11 -7.29 8.73
N ASP A 42 -8.09 -6.28 9.59
CA ASP A 42 -9.31 -5.58 9.96
C ASP A 42 -9.71 -4.52 8.91
N ALA A 43 -10.84 -3.86 9.13
CA ALA A 43 -11.36 -2.86 8.21
C ALA A 43 -10.44 -1.62 8.08
N GLU A 44 -9.71 -1.27 9.13
CA GLU A 44 -8.81 -0.12 9.15
C GLU A 44 -7.53 -0.41 8.36
N ASP A 45 -6.96 -1.60 8.54
CA ASP A 45 -5.84 -2.11 7.75
C ASP A 45 -6.19 -2.13 6.26
N ILE A 46 -7.35 -2.68 5.92
CA ILE A 46 -7.82 -2.74 4.52
C ILE A 46 -7.96 -1.33 3.93
N ALA A 47 -8.59 -0.41 4.66
CA ALA A 47 -8.77 0.98 4.22
C ALA A 47 -7.43 1.71 4.01
N MET A 48 -6.44 1.45 4.87
CA MET A 48 -5.09 2.00 4.74
C MET A 48 -4.42 1.53 3.44
N PHE A 49 -4.49 0.23 3.12
CA PHE A 49 -3.91 -0.27 1.87
C PHE A 49 -4.63 0.27 0.62
N GLU A 50 -5.96 0.39 0.68
CA GLU A 50 -6.76 0.97 -0.41
C GLU A 50 -6.45 2.46 -0.64
N MET A 51 -6.15 3.20 0.42
CA MET A 51 -5.66 4.57 0.31
C MET A 51 -4.32 4.63 -0.44
N PHE A 52 -3.37 3.73 -0.14
CA PHE A 52 -2.07 3.71 -0.83
C PHE A 52 -2.20 3.44 -2.32
N GLU A 53 -3.13 2.57 -2.72
CA GLU A 53 -3.45 2.26 -4.11
C GLU A 53 -4.08 3.47 -4.80
N ARG A 54 -5.11 4.08 -4.18
CA ARG A 54 -5.82 5.26 -4.69
C ARG A 54 -4.88 6.44 -4.90
N GLU A 55 -3.99 6.70 -3.96
CA GLU A 55 -3.02 7.80 -4.03
C GLU A 55 -1.73 7.43 -4.76
N ARG A 56 -1.64 6.20 -5.29
CA ARG A 56 -0.50 5.69 -6.06
C ARG A 56 0.83 5.80 -5.31
N TRP A 57 0.83 5.58 -3.99
CA TRP A 57 2.06 5.71 -3.20
C TRP A 57 3.10 4.69 -3.64
N SER A 58 4.36 5.13 -3.79
CA SER A 58 5.50 4.24 -3.95
C SER A 58 5.68 3.32 -2.73
N HIS A 59 6.40 2.21 -2.92
CA HIS A 59 6.74 1.29 -1.85
C HIS A 59 7.49 1.98 -0.69
N GLU A 60 8.39 2.91 -1.00
CA GLU A 60 9.18 3.64 0.00
C GLU A 60 8.27 4.53 0.87
N ARG A 61 7.33 5.25 0.26
CA ARG A 61 6.37 6.10 0.97
C ARG A 61 5.46 5.29 1.87
N ARG A 62 4.93 4.16 1.37
CA ARG A 62 4.12 3.23 2.17
C ARG A 62 4.88 2.73 3.39
N ARG A 63 6.13 2.28 3.18
CA ARG A 63 6.98 1.78 4.27
C ARG A 63 7.24 2.86 5.32
N ALA A 64 7.55 4.09 4.90
CA ALA A 64 7.76 5.19 5.82
C ALA A 64 6.51 5.49 6.68
N TYR A 65 5.33 5.49 6.05
CA TYR A 65 4.06 5.69 6.75
C TYR A 65 3.76 4.59 7.78
N ILE A 66 3.88 3.32 7.39
CA ILE A 66 3.63 2.19 8.29
C ILE A 66 4.59 2.23 9.50
N LEU A 67 5.87 2.53 9.27
CA LEU A 67 6.84 2.68 10.36
C LEU A 67 6.53 3.84 11.28
N GLU A 68 5.99 4.95 10.76
CA GLU A 68 5.54 6.07 11.58
C GLU A 68 4.33 5.68 12.45
N GLN A 69 3.33 5.02 11.87
CA GLN A 69 2.16 4.54 12.61
C GLN A 69 2.54 3.53 13.70
N ALA A 70 3.41 2.57 13.37
CA ALA A 70 3.90 1.58 14.34
C ALA A 70 4.65 2.24 15.51
N ARG A 71 5.45 3.29 15.25
CA ARG A 71 6.12 4.07 16.30
C ARG A 71 5.13 4.80 17.20
N GLN A 72 4.08 5.40 16.63
CA GLN A 72 3.05 6.10 17.40
C GLN A 72 2.24 5.14 18.27
N TYR A 73 1.86 3.98 17.72
CA TYR A 73 1.17 2.93 18.47
C TYR A 73 2.04 2.39 19.62
N ALA A 74 3.33 2.14 19.38
CA ALA A 74 4.24 1.69 20.43
C ALA A 74 4.39 2.74 21.55
N ALA A 75 4.42 4.03 21.19
CA ALA A 75 4.50 5.12 22.16
C ALA A 75 3.23 5.27 23.01
N SER A 76 2.05 5.06 22.44
CA SER A 76 0.79 5.10 23.20
C SER A 76 0.68 3.92 24.18
N GLN A 77 1.09 2.72 23.76
CA GLN A 77 1.10 1.54 24.64
C GLN A 77 2.10 1.64 25.79
N ALA A 78 3.19 2.39 25.64
CA ALA A 78 4.17 2.59 26.73
C ALA A 78 3.75 3.66 27.75
N ALA A 79 2.70 4.44 27.46
CA ALA A 79 2.16 5.48 28.34
C ALA A 79 0.93 5.01 29.15
N GLU A 80 0.41 3.81 28.85
CA GLU A 80 -0.64 3.11 29.60
C GLU A 80 -0.04 2.23 30.72
#